data_AF-A0A5J4J4S8-F1
#
_entry.id   AF-A0A5J4J4S8-F1
#
_cell.length_a   1.000
_cell.length_b   1.000
_cell.length_c   1.000
_cell.angle_alpha   90.00
_cell.angle_beta   90.00
_cell.angle_gamma   90.00
#
_symmetry.space_group_name_H-M   'P 1'
#
loop_
_entity.id
_entity.type
_entity.pdbx_description
1 polymer ?
#
loop_
_entity_poly.entity_id
_entity_poly.type
_entity_poly.pdbx_seq_one_letter_code
_entity_poly.pdbx_strand_id
1 'polypeptide(L)'
;MTKTIKIINSLLIGFLLIGCANNKTITEFERILGKENSKTLTYLVQDFENDFLADEYPNLATDESYERFLEELIDGNGRVWQEISNESRERFAKSTLKYEIYSVPDSVWIERDTNKLELSYSNIPMVKTRLKVLIPDGTFEYNFSESSFNYKEPIDEDSIIKQYMNYVNVNYVGSYVRALNSIPNKSRFLVNYLNIRDAAGIISPVIIASRMLDSKVDFNDYFIRRLIVTEIAY
;
A
#
# COMPACT_ATOMS: atom_id res chain seq x y z
N MET A 1 42.38 -49.97 -16.81
CA MET A 1 41.66 -49.25 -17.88
C MET A 1 40.42 -48.63 -17.23
N THR A 2 40.36 -47.29 -17.15
CA THR A 2 39.17 -46.39 -17.07
C THR A 2 37.98 -46.73 -16.16
N LYS A 3 37.32 -45.82 -15.42
CA LYS A 3 37.37 -44.36 -15.28
C LYS A 3 36.51 -44.02 -14.05
N THR A 4 37.03 -43.21 -13.13
CA THR A 4 36.23 -42.62 -12.04
C THR A 4 35.42 -41.45 -12.60
N ILE A 5 34.10 -41.51 -12.55
CA ILE A 5 33.20 -40.43 -13.01
C ILE A 5 33.18 -39.34 -11.94
N LYS A 6 33.74 -38.17 -12.24
CA LYS A 6 33.57 -36.93 -11.48
C LYS A 6 32.18 -36.36 -11.78
N ILE A 7 31.27 -36.40 -10.81
CA ILE A 7 30.04 -35.59 -10.82
C ILE A 7 30.34 -34.34 -10.00
N ILE A 8 30.80 -33.29 -10.68
CA ILE A 8 30.90 -31.94 -10.11
C ILE A 8 30.31 -30.98 -11.15
N ASN A 9 29.50 -30.04 -10.66
CA ASN A 9 28.94 -28.86 -11.34
C ASN A 9 27.70 -29.03 -12.22
N SER A 10 26.53 -29.23 -11.59
CA SER A 10 25.25 -28.82 -12.21
C SER A 10 24.37 -27.92 -11.32
N LEU A 11 24.84 -27.53 -10.12
CA LEU A 11 24.08 -26.70 -9.18
C LEU A 11 24.27 -25.18 -9.35
N LEU A 12 25.21 -24.73 -10.20
CA LEU A 12 25.51 -23.28 -10.35
C LEU A 12 24.69 -22.56 -11.44
N ILE A 13 23.97 -23.29 -12.31
CA ILE A 13 23.25 -22.70 -13.45
C ILE A 13 21.82 -22.25 -13.06
N GLY A 14 21.29 -22.74 -11.95
CA GLY A 14 19.94 -22.36 -11.46
C GLY A 14 19.84 -20.94 -10.90
N PHE A 15 20.90 -20.41 -10.29
CA PHE A 15 20.86 -19.10 -9.62
C PHE A 15 20.86 -17.90 -10.59
N LEU A 16 21.45 -18.04 -11.79
CA LEU A 16 21.52 -16.94 -12.77
C LEU A 16 20.18 -16.68 -13.47
N LEU A 17 19.38 -17.72 -13.70
CA LEU A 17 18.08 -17.58 -14.37
C LEU A 17 17.03 -16.88 -13.50
N ILE A 18 17.11 -17.04 -12.17
CA ILE A 18 16.19 -16.40 -11.22
C ILE A 18 16.43 -14.88 -11.17
N GLY A 19 17.69 -14.44 -11.15
CA GLY A 19 18.03 -13.02 -11.13
C GLY A 19 17.57 -12.27 -12.39
N CYS A 20 17.73 -12.86 -13.58
CA CYS A 20 17.27 -12.25 -14.83
C CYS A 20 15.73 -12.16 -14.93
N ALA A 21 15.02 -13.19 -14.48
CA ALA A 21 13.56 -13.18 -14.48
C ALA A 21 13.01 -12.11 -13.55
N ASN A 22 13.60 -11.94 -12.36
CA ASN A 22 13.18 -10.94 -11.40
C ASN A 22 13.39 -9.51 -11.92
N ASN A 23 14.55 -9.23 -12.54
CA ASN A 23 14.84 -7.93 -13.13
C ASN A 23 13.84 -7.52 -14.23
N LYS A 24 13.39 -8.48 -15.06
CA LYS A 24 12.37 -8.20 -16.09
C LYS A 24 11.02 -7.83 -15.46
N THR A 25 10.62 -8.54 -14.41
CA THR A 25 9.37 -8.30 -13.68
C THR A 25 9.37 -6.94 -12.99
N ILE A 26 10.49 -6.58 -12.33
CA ILE A 26 10.69 -5.25 -11.73
C ILE A 26 10.63 -4.15 -12.79
N THR A 27 11.33 -4.34 -13.93
CA THR A 27 11.35 -3.37 -15.02
C THR A 27 9.94 -3.13 -15.57
N GLU A 28 9.13 -4.18 -15.73
CA GLU A 28 7.76 -4.04 -16.22
C GLU A 28 6.85 -3.34 -15.21
N PHE A 29 6.98 -3.66 -13.92
CA PHE A 29 6.29 -2.96 -12.85
C PHE A 29 6.60 -1.46 -12.88
N GLU A 30 7.88 -1.08 -12.93
CA GLU A 30 8.31 0.31 -12.95
C GLU A 30 7.89 1.04 -14.24
N ARG A 31 7.88 0.33 -15.37
CA ARG A 31 7.39 0.86 -16.65
C ARG A 31 5.90 1.21 -16.57
N ILE A 32 5.09 0.36 -15.95
CA ILE A 32 3.64 0.60 -15.81
C ILE A 32 3.36 1.70 -14.79
N LEU A 33 4.04 1.66 -13.64
CA LEU A 33 3.92 2.66 -12.57
C LEU A 33 4.36 4.06 -13.05
N GLY A 34 5.34 4.10 -13.96
CA GLY A 34 5.88 5.31 -14.54
C GLY A 34 7.12 5.82 -13.79
N LYS A 35 8.07 6.37 -14.55
CA LYS A 35 9.42 6.71 -14.08
C LYS A 35 9.43 7.57 -12.80
N GLU A 36 8.64 8.63 -12.75
CA GLU A 36 8.64 9.53 -11.59
C GLU A 36 7.99 8.88 -10.36
N ASN A 37 6.88 8.15 -10.54
CA ASN A 37 6.24 7.40 -9.46
C ASN A 37 7.15 6.27 -8.92
N SER A 38 7.87 5.57 -9.79
CA SER A 38 8.85 4.54 -9.39
C SER A 38 10.02 5.13 -8.61
N LYS A 39 10.50 6.32 -8.99
CA LYS A 39 11.52 7.04 -8.23
C LYS A 39 11.00 7.47 -6.86
N THR A 40 9.79 8.02 -6.80
CA THR A 40 9.16 8.40 -5.53
C THR A 40 9.02 7.18 -4.62
N LEU A 41 8.49 6.07 -5.12
CA LEU A 41 8.32 4.85 -4.33
C LEU A 41 9.67 4.28 -3.86
N THR A 42 10.69 4.29 -4.72
CA THR A 42 12.04 3.87 -4.35
C THR A 42 12.64 4.76 -3.27
N TYR A 43 12.45 6.08 -3.37
CA TYR A 43 12.87 7.02 -2.34
C TYR A 43 12.18 6.71 -1.00
N LEU A 44 10.85 6.51 -0.99
CA LEU A 44 10.11 6.22 0.24
C LEU A 44 10.58 4.91 0.90
N VAL A 45 10.92 3.89 0.12
CA VAL A 45 11.52 2.65 0.66
C VAL A 45 12.89 2.93 1.27
N GLN A 46 13.74 3.68 0.57
CA GLN A 46 15.09 3.98 1.06
C GLN A 46 15.08 4.85 2.32
N ASP A 47 14.19 5.85 2.40
CA ASP A 47 14.01 6.69 3.58
C ASP A 47 13.49 5.87 4.76
N PHE A 48 12.49 5.02 4.52
CA PHE A 48 11.98 4.11 5.55
C PHE A 48 13.06 3.14 6.06
N GLU A 49 13.90 2.59 5.18
CA GLU A 49 14.97 1.66 5.57
C GLU A 49 16.15 2.35 6.25
N ASN A 50 16.65 3.45 5.69
CA ASN A 50 17.90 4.06 6.11
C ASN A 50 17.74 5.09 7.22
N ASP A 51 16.56 5.69 7.36
CA ASP A 51 16.31 6.69 8.40
C ASP A 51 15.47 6.04 9.51
N PHE A 52 14.28 5.53 9.19
CA PHE A 52 13.40 4.99 10.24
C PHE A 52 13.86 3.63 10.80
N LEU A 53 13.99 2.58 9.97
CA LEU A 53 14.34 1.25 10.47
C LEU A 53 15.76 1.19 11.04
N ALA A 54 16.71 1.91 10.44
CA ALA A 54 18.09 1.93 10.92
C ALA A 54 18.23 2.66 12.26
N ASP A 55 17.46 3.73 12.49
CA ASP A 55 17.49 4.47 13.76
C ASP A 55 16.76 3.70 14.88
N GLU A 56 15.60 3.11 14.59
CA GLU A 56 14.81 2.36 15.58
C GLU A 56 15.43 0.99 15.91
N TYR A 57 16.05 0.34 14.92
CA TYR A 57 16.59 -1.01 15.07
C TYR A 57 18.07 -1.11 14.63
N PRO A 58 19.00 -0.35 15.25
CA PRO A 58 20.37 -0.17 14.76
C PRO A 58 21.24 -1.43 14.80
N ASN A 59 20.80 -2.47 15.51
CA ASN A 59 21.53 -3.73 15.68
C ASN A 59 20.89 -4.91 14.94
N LEU A 60 19.82 -4.69 14.17
CA LEU A 60 19.14 -5.71 13.39
C LEU A 60 19.49 -5.60 11.91
N ALA A 61 19.47 -6.72 11.19
CA ALA A 61 19.50 -6.69 9.74
C ALA A 61 18.18 -6.11 9.19
N THR A 62 18.19 -5.52 7.99
CA THR A 62 17.01 -4.83 7.44
C THR A 62 15.75 -5.69 7.39
N ASP A 63 15.88 -6.97 7.03
CA ASP A 63 14.75 -7.92 7.01
C ASP A 63 14.22 -8.23 8.42
N GLU A 64 15.11 -8.40 9.40
CA GLU A 64 14.73 -8.53 10.81
C GLU A 64 14.08 -7.25 11.36
N SER A 65 14.54 -6.06 10.92
CA SER A 65 13.94 -4.77 11.27
C SER A 65 12.53 -4.62 10.72
N TYR A 66 12.27 -5.07 9.49
CA TYR A 66 10.91 -5.13 8.94
C TYR A 66 10.01 -6.06 9.75
N GLU A 67 10.49 -7.26 10.08
CA GLU A 67 9.73 -8.21 10.89
C GLU A 67 9.38 -7.60 12.25
N ARG A 68 10.38 -7.03 12.95
CA ARG A 68 10.19 -6.36 14.25
C ARG A 68 9.22 -5.19 14.16
N PHE A 69 9.33 -4.36 13.12
CA PHE A 69 8.40 -3.26 12.88
C PHE A 69 6.94 -3.74 12.78
N LEU A 70 6.70 -4.84 12.05
CA LEU A 70 5.35 -5.40 11.91
C LEU A 70 4.83 -6.02 13.20
N GLU A 71 5.69 -6.67 14.00
CA GLU A 71 5.34 -7.19 15.32
C GLU A 71 4.89 -6.05 16.26
N GLU A 72 5.70 -4.99 16.36
CA GLU A 72 5.42 -3.84 17.23
C GLU A 72 4.17 -3.07 16.80
N LEU A 73 3.92 -3.01 15.49
CA LEU A 73 2.69 -2.46 14.94
C LEU A 73 1.45 -3.24 15.43
N ILE A 74 1.50 -4.57 15.40
CA ILE A 74 0.38 -5.43 15.82
C ILE A 74 0.14 -5.30 17.33
N ASP A 75 1.20 -5.19 18.11
CA ASP A 75 1.14 -5.03 19.57
C ASP A 75 0.62 -3.65 20.00
N GLY A 76 0.39 -2.74 19.04
CA GLY A 76 -0.19 -1.42 19.30
C GLY A 76 0.80 -0.44 19.91
N ASN A 77 2.10 -0.63 19.68
CA ASN A 77 3.13 0.32 20.12
C ASN A 77 3.05 1.60 19.26
N GLY A 78 2.24 2.57 19.71
CA GLY A 78 1.92 3.79 18.96
C GLY A 78 3.09 4.75 18.66
N ARG A 79 4.31 4.46 19.14
CA ARG A 79 5.52 5.23 18.80
C ARG A 79 5.92 5.09 17.34
N VAL A 80 5.78 3.86 16.82
CA VAL A 80 6.13 3.44 15.46
C VAL A 80 5.58 4.38 14.37
N TRP A 81 4.42 5.00 14.61
CA TRP A 81 3.75 5.88 13.66
C TRP A 81 4.19 7.35 13.71
N GLN A 82 4.66 7.81 14.87
CA GLN A 82 5.01 9.22 15.11
C GLN A 82 6.39 9.59 14.57
N GLU A 83 7.22 8.58 14.29
CA GLU A 83 8.65 8.75 13.96
C GLU A 83 8.95 8.62 12.46
N ILE A 84 8.01 8.15 11.64
CA ILE A 84 8.19 8.08 10.18
C ILE A 84 8.26 9.51 9.59
N SER A 85 9.36 9.77 8.88
CA SER A 85 9.78 11.08 8.33
C SER A 85 8.64 11.97 7.82
N ASN A 86 8.49 13.15 8.43
CA ASN A 86 7.56 14.18 7.98
C ASN A 86 7.86 14.67 6.55
N GLU A 87 9.14 14.71 6.16
CA GLU A 87 9.54 15.09 4.79
C GLU A 87 9.01 14.05 3.79
N SER A 88 9.15 12.76 4.09
CA SER A 88 8.67 11.69 3.21
C SER A 88 7.16 11.63 3.11
N ARG A 89 6.45 11.88 4.21
CA ARG A 89 4.99 12.06 4.21
C ARG A 89 4.59 13.22 3.32
N GLU A 90 5.28 14.36 3.40
CA GLU A 90 5.00 15.53 2.56
C GLU A 90 5.33 15.27 1.09
N ARG A 91 6.46 14.60 0.80
CA ARG A 91 6.86 14.20 -0.55
C ARG A 91 5.84 13.26 -1.16
N PHE A 92 5.38 12.25 -0.42
CA PHE A 92 4.33 11.34 -0.86
C PHE A 92 3.02 12.12 -1.11
N ALA A 93 2.60 12.96 -0.17
CA ALA A 93 1.37 13.72 -0.26
C ALA A 93 1.31 14.66 -1.49
N LYS A 94 2.45 15.21 -1.91
CA LYS A 94 2.57 16.09 -3.09
C LYS A 94 2.82 15.33 -4.39
N SER A 95 3.16 14.04 -4.32
CA SER A 95 3.49 13.24 -5.50
C SER A 95 2.24 12.79 -6.27
N THR A 96 2.42 12.54 -7.57
CA THR A 96 1.38 11.87 -8.38
C THR A 96 1.14 10.43 -7.91
N LEU A 97 2.16 9.78 -7.32
CA LEU A 97 2.06 8.41 -6.79
C LEU A 97 0.88 8.26 -5.82
N LYS A 98 0.59 9.25 -4.97
CA LYS A 98 -0.58 9.23 -4.10
C LYS A 98 -1.88 8.97 -4.87
N TYR A 99 -2.08 9.67 -5.98
CA TYR A 99 -3.27 9.53 -6.81
C TYR A 99 -3.28 8.23 -7.63
N GLU A 100 -2.12 7.65 -7.90
CA GLU A 100 -1.97 6.37 -8.59
C GLU A 100 -2.29 5.17 -7.69
N ILE A 101 -2.15 5.35 -6.38
CA ILE A 101 -2.51 4.36 -5.34
C ILE A 101 -3.95 4.59 -4.85
N TYR A 102 -4.33 5.86 -4.69
CA TYR A 102 -5.52 6.27 -3.96
C TYR A 102 -6.43 7.24 -4.72
N SER A 103 -7.73 7.04 -4.55
CA SER A 103 -8.77 8.03 -4.80
C SER A 103 -8.86 8.94 -3.58
N VAL A 104 -8.70 10.26 -3.74
CA VAL A 104 -8.56 11.18 -2.61
C VAL A 104 -9.81 12.05 -2.43
N PRO A 105 -10.22 12.40 -1.19
CA PRO A 105 -11.31 13.34 -0.97
C PRO A 105 -11.03 14.69 -1.59
N ASP A 106 -12.00 15.16 -2.37
CA ASP A 106 -12.02 16.52 -2.94
C ASP A 106 -13.02 17.40 -2.18
N SER A 107 -14.17 16.84 -1.79
CA SER A 107 -15.12 17.50 -0.89
C SER A 107 -15.89 16.49 -0.05
N VAL A 108 -16.23 16.87 1.17
CA VAL A 108 -16.98 16.06 2.14
C VAL A 108 -18.10 16.91 2.75
N TRP A 109 -19.29 16.33 2.90
CA TRP A 109 -20.42 16.96 3.58
C TRP A 109 -21.31 15.93 4.27
N ILE A 110 -22.16 16.40 5.19
CA ILE A 110 -23.22 15.58 5.76
C ILE A 110 -24.47 15.75 4.91
N GLU A 111 -24.89 14.67 4.25
CA GLU A 111 -26.16 14.63 3.53
C GLU A 111 -27.27 14.28 4.50
N ARG A 112 -28.13 15.26 4.78
CA ARG A 112 -29.28 15.14 5.69
C ARG A 112 -30.56 14.77 4.96
N ASP A 113 -30.64 14.99 3.64
CA ASP A 113 -31.76 14.53 2.82
C ASP A 113 -31.52 13.09 2.39
N THR A 114 -32.12 12.16 3.11
CA THR A 114 -31.93 10.72 2.90
C THR A 114 -32.42 10.23 1.53
N ASN A 115 -33.22 11.02 0.81
CA ASN A 115 -33.64 10.69 -0.56
C ASN A 115 -32.51 10.85 -1.58
N LYS A 116 -31.41 11.53 -1.23
CA LYS A 116 -30.22 11.71 -2.07
C LYS A 116 -29.12 10.68 -1.80
N LEU A 117 -29.37 9.75 -0.89
CA LEU A 117 -28.47 8.68 -0.53
C LEU A 117 -28.74 7.45 -1.41
N GLU A 118 -27.69 6.88 -1.96
CA GLU A 118 -27.74 5.64 -2.74
C GLU A 118 -27.84 4.41 -1.83
N LEU A 119 -27.29 4.49 -0.61
CA LEU A 119 -27.43 3.47 0.40
C LEU A 119 -28.85 3.50 0.99
N SER A 120 -29.76 2.77 0.33
CA SER A 120 -31.22 2.72 0.49
C SER A 120 -31.76 2.31 1.88
N TYR A 121 -30.92 2.25 2.91
CA TYR A 121 -31.28 1.74 4.24
C TYR A 121 -31.14 2.78 5.36
N SER A 122 -30.69 4.01 5.08
CA SER A 122 -30.50 5.01 6.13
C SER A 122 -31.64 6.03 6.15
N ASN A 123 -32.45 5.98 7.22
CA ASN A 123 -33.29 7.12 7.63
C ASN A 123 -32.48 8.11 8.47
N ILE A 124 -31.14 8.03 8.40
CA ILE A 124 -30.20 8.86 9.15
C ILE A 124 -29.29 9.58 8.16
N PRO A 125 -28.84 10.81 8.49
CA PRO A 125 -27.82 11.49 7.72
C PRO A 125 -26.57 10.64 7.54
N MET A 126 -25.90 10.80 6.40
CA MET A 126 -24.65 10.10 6.09
C MET A 126 -23.59 11.10 5.64
N VAL A 127 -22.32 10.73 5.81
CA VAL A 127 -21.23 11.48 5.19
C VAL A 127 -21.17 11.10 3.72
N LYS A 128 -21.21 12.10 2.85
CA LYS A 128 -21.01 11.93 1.42
C LYS A 128 -19.68 12.56 1.03
N THR A 129 -18.86 11.78 0.34
CA THR A 129 -17.52 12.20 -0.09
C THR A 129 -17.46 12.17 -1.60
N ARG A 130 -17.06 13.29 -2.21
CA ARG A 130 -16.63 13.35 -3.61
C ARG A 130 -15.15 13.01 -3.66
N LEU A 131 -14.82 11.92 -4.35
CA LEU A 131 -13.46 11.39 -4.49
C LEU A 131 -12.91 11.77 -5.86
N LYS A 132 -11.71 12.33 -5.88
CA LYS A 132 -10.94 12.60 -7.08
C LYS A 132 -10.07 11.40 -7.43
N VAL A 133 -10.21 10.89 -8.65
CA VAL A 133 -9.58 9.66 -9.12
C VAL A 133 -8.72 9.96 -10.34
N LEU A 134 -7.44 9.62 -10.30
CA LEU A 134 -6.56 9.71 -11.48
C LEU A 134 -6.77 8.49 -12.36
N ILE A 135 -7.19 8.69 -13.60
CA ILE A 135 -7.46 7.61 -14.54
C ILE A 135 -6.30 7.40 -15.52
N PRO A 136 -6.24 6.27 -16.26
CA PRO A 136 -5.05 5.90 -17.04
C PRO A 136 -4.61 6.90 -18.12
N ASP A 137 -5.50 7.77 -18.60
CA ASP A 137 -5.18 8.79 -19.61
C ASP A 137 -4.52 10.05 -19.02
N GLY A 138 -4.37 10.12 -17.69
CA GLY A 138 -3.77 11.24 -16.96
C GLY A 138 -4.77 12.31 -16.54
N THR A 139 -6.06 12.14 -16.81
CA THR A 139 -7.12 13.05 -16.37
C THR A 139 -7.73 12.62 -15.02
N PHE A 140 -8.52 13.50 -14.42
CA PHE A 140 -9.21 13.23 -13.17
C PHE A 140 -10.71 13.03 -13.39
N GLU A 141 -11.23 11.93 -12.84
CA GLU A 141 -12.66 11.67 -12.70
C GLU A 141 -13.11 11.82 -11.25
N TYR A 142 -14.42 11.86 -11.04
CA TYR A 142 -15.02 12.01 -9.72
C TYR A 142 -16.02 10.89 -9.43
N ASN A 143 -15.80 10.22 -8.30
CA ASN A 143 -16.70 9.20 -7.76
C ASN A 143 -17.30 9.70 -6.45
N PHE A 144 -18.37 9.05 -5.99
CA PHE A 144 -18.98 9.32 -4.70
C PHE A 144 -18.89 8.10 -3.79
N SER A 145 -18.73 8.35 -2.50
CA SER A 145 -18.90 7.34 -1.46
C SER A 145 -19.79 7.86 -0.36
N GLU A 146 -20.54 6.96 0.25
CA GLU A 146 -21.46 7.25 1.34
C GLU A 146 -21.08 6.39 2.55
N SER A 147 -20.95 7.03 3.71
CA SER A 147 -20.53 6.36 4.94
C SER A 147 -21.42 6.77 6.11
N SER A 148 -21.85 5.78 6.89
CA SER A 148 -22.49 6.02 8.17
C SER A 148 -21.48 6.55 9.18
N PHE A 149 -21.95 7.36 10.12
CA PHE A 149 -21.17 7.80 11.28
C PHE A 149 -21.99 7.62 12.55
N ASN A 150 -21.37 7.72 13.71
CA ASN A 150 -22.08 7.63 14.99
C ASN A 150 -22.93 8.90 15.19
N TYR A 151 -24.11 8.91 14.59
CA TYR A 151 -25.02 10.02 14.62
C TYR A 151 -25.72 10.11 15.99
N LYS A 152 -25.33 11.11 16.79
CA LYS A 152 -25.98 11.43 18.07
C LYS A 152 -25.96 12.94 18.28
N GLU A 153 -27.15 13.55 18.30
CA GLU A 153 -27.25 15.00 18.53
C GLU A 153 -26.90 15.36 20.00
N PRO A 154 -26.26 16.52 20.22
CA PRO A 154 -25.76 17.46 19.21
C PRO A 154 -24.53 16.91 18.47
N ILE A 155 -24.47 17.06 17.14
CA ILE A 155 -23.30 16.66 16.34
C ILE A 155 -22.34 17.82 16.07
N ASP A 156 -21.04 17.50 16.03
CA ASP A 156 -19.98 18.39 15.53
C ASP A 156 -19.68 18.02 14.06
N GLU A 157 -20.38 18.66 13.13
CA GLU A 157 -20.23 18.38 11.70
C GLU A 157 -18.82 18.66 11.19
N ASP A 158 -18.19 19.73 11.66
CA ASP A 158 -16.87 20.16 11.19
C ASP A 158 -15.79 19.13 11.55
N SER A 159 -15.85 18.58 12.77
CA SER A 159 -14.95 17.50 13.18
C SER A 159 -15.14 16.24 12.33
N ILE A 160 -16.39 15.88 12.01
CA ILE A 160 -16.71 14.74 11.16
C ILE A 160 -16.18 14.99 9.73
N ILE A 161 -16.50 16.14 9.13
CA ILE A 161 -16.05 16.50 7.79
C ILE A 161 -14.52 16.49 7.72
N LYS A 162 -13.84 17.09 8.70
CA LYS A 162 -12.37 17.13 8.77
C LYS A 162 -11.77 15.73 8.88
N GLN A 163 -12.38 14.84 9.66
CA GLN A 163 -11.94 13.45 9.76
C GLN A 163 -12.04 12.77 8.39
N TYR A 164 -13.17 12.93 7.71
CA TYR A 164 -13.43 12.28 6.42
C TYR A 164 -12.65 12.85 5.25
N MET A 165 -12.19 14.10 5.32
CA MET A 165 -11.24 14.66 4.35
C MET A 165 -9.88 13.94 4.33
N ASN A 166 -9.55 13.17 5.38
CA ASN A 166 -8.33 12.37 5.44
C ASN A 166 -8.53 10.92 4.98
N TYR A 167 -9.77 10.46 4.76
CA TYR A 167 -10.05 9.09 4.33
C TYR A 167 -9.93 8.92 2.82
N VAL A 168 -8.90 8.23 2.37
CA VAL A 168 -8.72 7.85 0.98
C VAL A 168 -9.43 6.54 0.66
N ASN A 169 -9.73 6.32 -0.62
CA ASN A 169 -10.17 5.03 -1.16
C ASN A 169 -9.11 4.47 -2.11
N VAL A 170 -9.21 3.19 -2.45
CA VAL A 170 -8.33 2.57 -3.45
C VAL A 170 -8.58 3.19 -4.83
N ASN A 171 -7.51 3.48 -5.58
CA ASN A 171 -7.63 3.72 -7.01
C ASN A 171 -7.47 2.40 -7.78
N TYR A 172 -8.59 1.76 -8.10
CA TYR A 172 -8.62 0.46 -8.79
C TYR A 172 -8.17 0.51 -10.25
N VAL A 173 -8.11 1.70 -10.84
CA VAL A 173 -7.67 1.89 -12.21
C VAL A 173 -6.30 2.56 -12.30
N GLY A 174 -5.71 2.98 -11.17
CA GLY A 174 -4.42 3.65 -11.11
C GLY A 174 -3.25 2.76 -11.52
N SER A 175 -2.12 3.37 -11.89
CA SER A 175 -0.96 2.63 -12.38
C SER A 175 -0.36 1.67 -11.36
N TYR A 176 -0.49 1.96 -10.06
CA TYR A 176 0.04 1.08 -9.01
C TYR A 176 -0.60 -0.30 -9.01
N VAL A 177 -1.94 -0.38 -8.96
CA VAL A 177 -2.64 -1.66 -8.98
C VAL A 177 -2.49 -2.37 -10.33
N ARG A 178 -2.43 -1.63 -11.44
CA ARG A 178 -2.11 -2.20 -12.76
C ARG A 178 -0.71 -2.83 -12.78
N ALA A 179 0.28 -2.16 -12.20
CA ALA A 179 1.65 -2.66 -12.09
C ALA A 179 1.74 -3.88 -11.17
N LEU A 180 1.03 -3.88 -10.04
CA LEU A 180 0.94 -5.08 -9.19
C LEU A 180 0.29 -6.24 -9.96
N ASN A 181 -0.79 -5.99 -10.70
CA ASN A 181 -1.50 -7.00 -11.48
C ASN A 181 -0.66 -7.57 -12.64
N SER A 182 0.31 -6.84 -13.18
CA SER A 182 1.16 -7.32 -14.27
C SER A 182 2.25 -8.29 -13.83
N ILE A 183 2.52 -8.42 -12.54
CA ILE A 183 3.57 -9.30 -12.01
C ILE A 183 3.24 -10.77 -12.37
N PRO A 184 4.08 -11.48 -13.14
CA PRO A 184 3.91 -12.91 -13.39
C PRO A 184 4.24 -13.73 -12.13
N ASN A 185 3.59 -14.87 -11.94
CA ASN A 185 3.89 -15.83 -10.86
C ASN A 185 3.95 -15.19 -9.45
N LYS A 186 3.00 -14.30 -9.15
CA LYS A 186 2.88 -13.63 -7.84
C LYS A 186 2.98 -14.62 -6.69
N SER A 187 3.60 -14.18 -5.58
CA SER A 187 3.55 -14.93 -4.33
C SER A 187 2.10 -15.16 -3.90
N ARG A 188 1.85 -16.25 -3.17
CA ARG A 188 0.50 -16.54 -2.63
C ARG A 188 -0.02 -15.39 -1.78
N PHE A 189 0.86 -14.77 -1.02
CA PHE A 189 0.54 -13.58 -0.23
C PHE A 189 0.05 -12.44 -1.13
N LEU A 190 0.78 -12.09 -2.20
CA LEU A 190 0.41 -10.98 -3.08
C LEU A 190 -0.92 -11.23 -3.81
N VAL A 191 -1.19 -12.47 -4.24
CA VAL A 191 -2.50 -12.85 -4.80
C VAL A 191 -3.63 -12.61 -3.79
N ASN A 192 -3.45 -13.12 -2.57
CA ASN A 192 -4.46 -12.96 -1.52
C ASN A 192 -4.67 -11.49 -1.14
N TYR A 193 -3.58 -10.73 -1.04
CA TYR A 193 -3.63 -9.29 -0.77
C TYR A 193 -4.46 -8.55 -1.83
N LEU A 194 -4.17 -8.77 -3.12
CA LEU A 194 -4.91 -8.13 -4.21
C LEU A 194 -6.39 -8.50 -4.19
N ASN A 195 -6.73 -9.77 -3.94
CA ASN A 195 -8.12 -10.22 -3.85
C ASN A 195 -8.88 -9.55 -2.69
N ILE A 196 -8.23 -9.42 -1.53
CA ILE A 196 -8.87 -8.77 -0.37
C ILE A 196 -9.02 -7.27 -0.61
N ARG A 197 -8.01 -6.61 -1.21
CA ARG A 197 -8.07 -5.18 -1.53
C ARG A 197 -9.18 -4.90 -2.56
N ASP A 198 -9.34 -5.77 -3.55
CA ASP A 198 -10.41 -5.68 -4.54
C ASP A 198 -11.80 -5.81 -3.89
N ALA A 199 -11.97 -6.78 -2.99
CA ALA A 199 -13.24 -7.03 -2.33
C ALA A 199 -13.59 -6.03 -1.21
N ALA A 200 -12.61 -5.55 -0.45
CA ALA A 200 -12.84 -4.80 0.79
C ALA A 200 -12.35 -3.34 0.75
N GLY A 201 -11.58 -2.95 -0.27
CA GLY A 201 -10.98 -1.62 -0.35
C GLY A 201 -9.75 -1.47 0.54
N ILE A 202 -9.69 -0.38 1.30
CA ILE A 202 -8.56 -0.09 2.20
C ILE A 202 -8.57 -1.12 3.33
N ILE A 203 -7.43 -1.80 3.52
CA ILE A 203 -7.24 -2.80 4.57
C ILE A 203 -6.49 -2.14 5.72
N SER A 204 -6.87 -2.43 6.97
CA SER A 204 -6.15 -1.95 8.14
C SER A 204 -4.66 -2.38 8.09
N PRO A 205 -3.70 -1.46 8.34
CA PRO A 205 -2.28 -1.78 8.39
C PRO A 205 -1.94 -2.94 9.32
N VAL A 206 -2.62 -3.02 10.47
CA VAL A 206 -2.45 -4.12 11.45
C VAL A 206 -2.85 -5.47 10.87
N ILE A 207 -3.93 -5.52 10.08
CA ILE A 207 -4.38 -6.75 9.42
C ILE A 207 -3.38 -7.17 8.33
N ILE A 208 -2.85 -6.20 7.57
CA ILE A 208 -1.82 -6.48 6.55
C ILE A 208 -0.56 -7.04 7.22
N ALA A 209 -0.08 -6.38 8.27
CA ALA A 209 1.10 -6.79 9.04
C ALA A 209 0.95 -8.21 9.58
N SER A 210 -0.16 -8.51 10.26
CA SER A 210 -0.45 -9.85 10.78
C SER A 210 -0.44 -10.90 9.67
N ARG A 211 -1.05 -10.61 8.51
CA ARG A 211 -1.05 -11.54 7.38
C ARG A 211 0.32 -11.74 6.75
N MET A 212 1.17 -10.70 6.72
CA MET A 212 2.55 -10.79 6.23
C MET A 212 3.37 -11.74 7.12
N LEU A 213 3.30 -11.56 8.44
CA LEU A 213 3.98 -12.41 9.41
C LEU A 213 3.47 -13.86 9.36
N ASP A 214 2.14 -14.06 9.36
CA ASP A 214 1.53 -15.39 9.27
C ASP A 214 1.92 -16.13 7.97
N SER A 215 2.05 -15.38 6.87
CA SER A 215 2.44 -15.92 5.57
C SER A 215 3.94 -16.12 5.42
N LYS A 216 4.75 -15.65 6.39
CA LYS A 216 6.22 -15.67 6.35
C LYS A 216 6.75 -15.11 5.03
N VAL A 217 6.30 -13.91 4.69
CA VAL A 217 6.75 -13.23 3.47
C VAL A 217 8.27 -13.02 3.50
N ASP A 218 8.88 -13.00 2.33
CA ASP A 218 10.30 -12.66 2.22
C ASP A 218 10.45 -11.13 2.33
N PHE A 219 10.99 -10.64 3.45
CA PHE A 219 11.25 -9.22 3.63
C PHE A 219 12.41 -8.70 2.77
N ASN A 220 13.13 -9.56 2.04
CA ASN A 220 14.06 -9.15 0.99
C ASN A 220 13.40 -9.02 -0.40
N ASP A 221 12.12 -9.37 -0.53
CA ASP A 221 11.37 -9.23 -1.78
C ASP A 221 11.06 -7.75 -2.10
N TYR A 222 11.35 -7.38 -3.36
CA TYR A 222 11.20 -6.03 -3.88
C TYR A 222 9.77 -5.47 -3.74
N PHE A 223 8.75 -6.33 -3.94
CA PHE A 223 7.34 -5.94 -3.90
C PHE A 223 6.81 -5.92 -2.48
N ILE A 224 7.26 -6.84 -1.62
CA ILE A 224 6.87 -6.86 -0.20
C ILE A 224 7.29 -5.57 0.49
N ARG A 225 8.54 -5.12 0.34
CA ARG A 225 9.02 -3.87 0.94
C ARG A 225 8.21 -2.66 0.50
N ARG A 226 7.91 -2.58 -0.80
CA ARG A 226 7.08 -1.50 -1.38
C ARG A 226 5.66 -1.53 -0.85
N LEU A 227 5.11 -2.72 -0.66
CA LEU A 227 3.78 -2.87 -0.09
C LEU A 227 3.72 -2.39 1.35
N ILE A 228 4.72 -2.73 2.18
CA ILE A 228 4.82 -2.21 3.55
C ILE A 228 4.85 -0.67 3.53
N VAL A 229 5.65 -0.09 2.65
CA VAL A 229 5.80 1.37 2.58
C VAL A 229 4.51 2.06 2.13
N THR A 230 3.76 1.51 1.17
CA THR A 230 2.53 2.16 0.67
C THR A 230 1.29 1.88 1.50
N GLU A 231 1.22 0.74 2.17
CA GLU A 231 0.03 0.31 2.90
C GLU A 231 0.11 0.53 4.40
N ILE A 232 1.33 0.60 4.92
CA ILE A 232 1.59 0.75 6.33
C ILE A 232 2.19 2.13 6.52
N ALA A 233 3.40 2.41 6.04
CA ALA A 233 4.16 3.59 6.46
C ALA A 233 3.59 4.97 6.04
N TYR A 234 3.22 5.16 4.77
CA TYR A 234 2.86 6.47 4.18
C TYR A 234 1.48 6.49 3.52
#